data_AF-A0AAD3DG53-F1
#
_entry.id   AF-A0AAD3DG53-F1
#
_cell.length_a   1.000
_cell.length_b   1.000
_cell.length_c   1.000
_cell.angle_alpha   90.00
_cell.angle_beta   90.00
_cell.angle_gamma   90.00
#
_symmetry.space_group_name_H-M   'P 1'
#
loop_
_entity.id
_entity.type
_entity.pdbx_description
1 polymer ?
#
loop_
_entity_poly.entity_id
_entity_poly.type
_entity_poly.pdbx_seq_one_letter_code
_entity_poly.pdbx_strand_id
1 'polypeptide(L)'
;AAAGGGAGGGGGNLPPPPVRVAAGAATVMWAVTDGRQIIEQVYTRSASLDGDAVVVFLRALCAVSREELDAPLPRVYSLRRLVEVAHLNLSNRIRLIWSKMWTVLSAHLVMAACHPQQPIAAQAVDALR
;
A
#
# COMPACT_ATOMS: atom_id res chain seq x y z
N ALA A 1 -63.28 -15.92 -21.87
CA ALA A 1 -63.45 -14.46 -22.04
C ALA A 1 -62.88 -13.79 -20.79
N ALA A 2 -61.65 -13.26 -20.87
CA ALA A 2 -61.34 -11.84 -21.08
C ALA A 2 -61.62 -11.02 -19.79
N ALA A 3 -60.63 -10.64 -18.99
CA ALA A 3 -59.55 -9.63 -19.17
C ALA A 3 -59.95 -8.22 -18.69
N GLY A 4 -59.02 -7.59 -17.95
CA GLY A 4 -59.00 -6.15 -17.60
C GLY A 4 -59.40 -5.86 -16.15
N GLY A 5 -58.63 -5.17 -15.30
CA GLY A 5 -57.45 -4.34 -15.49
C GLY A 5 -57.53 -3.19 -14.47
N GLY A 6 -56.40 -2.73 -13.91
CA GLY A 6 -56.39 -1.53 -13.08
C GLY A 6 -55.26 -1.46 -12.04
N ALA A 7 -54.01 -1.37 -12.52
CA ALA A 7 -52.87 -0.99 -11.69
C ALA A 7 -52.91 0.52 -11.38
N GLY A 8 -52.75 0.89 -10.11
CA GLY A 8 -52.49 2.25 -9.65
C GLY A 8 -51.17 2.28 -8.88
N GLY A 9 -50.09 2.61 -9.58
CA GLY A 9 -48.74 2.68 -9.04
C GLY A 9 -48.56 3.87 -8.10
N GLY A 10 -48.37 3.58 -6.81
CA GLY A 10 -47.82 4.53 -5.83
C GLY A 10 -46.30 4.36 -5.77
N GLY A 11 -45.59 4.98 -6.73
CA GLY A 11 -44.13 5.09 -6.72
C GLY A 11 -43.67 5.98 -5.58
N GLY A 12 -43.65 5.43 -4.36
CA GLY A 12 -43.04 6.06 -3.20
C GLY A 12 -41.55 6.16 -3.42
N ASN A 13 -41.08 7.38 -3.71
CA ASN A 13 -39.67 7.74 -3.77
C ASN A 13 -39.06 7.57 -2.37
N LEU A 14 -38.69 6.33 -2.02
CA LEU A 14 -37.92 6.05 -0.82
C LEU A 14 -36.54 6.68 -1.02
N PRO A 15 -36.09 7.58 -0.13
CA PRO A 15 -34.76 8.14 -0.23
C PRO A 15 -33.75 6.97 -0.20
N PRO A 16 -32.65 7.07 -0.98
CA PRO A 16 -31.62 6.04 -0.94
C PRO A 16 -31.17 5.85 0.51
N PRO A 17 -30.99 4.60 0.97
CA PRO A 17 -30.51 4.36 2.32
C PRO A 17 -29.22 5.15 2.51
N PRO A 18 -29.02 5.81 3.66
CA PRO A 18 -27.82 6.58 3.89
C PRO A 18 -26.64 5.64 3.70
N VAL A 19 -25.83 5.91 2.68
CA VAL A 19 -24.48 5.37 2.60
C VAL A 19 -23.82 5.82 3.89
N ARG A 20 -23.83 4.94 4.89
CA ARG A 20 -22.93 5.05 6.01
C ARG A 20 -21.57 4.81 5.38
N VAL A 21 -20.95 5.92 4.94
CA VAL A 21 -19.52 5.98 4.67
C VAL A 21 -18.89 5.45 5.95
N ALA A 22 -18.51 4.17 5.94
CA ALA A 22 -17.89 3.54 7.10
C ALA A 22 -16.71 4.44 7.50
N ALA A 23 -16.45 4.61 8.79
CA ALA A 23 -15.28 5.39 9.23
C ALA A 23 -14.03 4.86 8.49
N GLY A 24 -13.41 5.70 7.67
CA GLY A 24 -12.30 5.33 6.79
C GLY A 24 -12.63 5.08 5.32
N ALA A 25 -13.89 4.93 4.91
CA ALA A 25 -14.27 4.76 3.50
C ALA A 25 -13.92 6.00 2.66
N ALA A 26 -14.08 7.21 3.21
CA ALA A 26 -13.59 8.43 2.56
C ALA A 26 -12.06 8.43 2.39
N THR A 27 -11.33 7.95 3.40
CA THR A 27 -9.85 7.85 3.36
C THR A 27 -9.39 6.83 2.33
N VAL A 28 -10.04 5.66 2.26
CA VAL A 28 -9.76 4.63 1.26
C VAL A 28 -10.09 5.14 -0.15
N MET A 29 -11.24 5.79 -0.34
CA MET A 29 -11.62 6.36 -1.63
C MET A 29 -10.65 7.45 -2.07
N TRP A 30 -10.23 8.35 -1.17
CA TRP A 30 -9.19 9.34 -1.46
C TRP A 30 -7.87 8.67 -1.86
N ALA A 31 -7.41 7.67 -1.10
CA ALA A 31 -6.15 6.98 -1.40
C ALA A 31 -6.14 6.30 -2.79
N VAL A 32 -7.30 5.83 -3.26
CA VAL A 32 -7.44 5.15 -4.56
C VAL A 32 -7.71 6.14 -5.71
N THR A 33 -8.18 7.35 -5.42
CA THR A 33 -8.45 8.42 -6.40
C THR A 33 -7.37 9.51 -6.33
N ASP A 34 -7.69 10.68 -5.77
CA ASP A 34 -6.85 11.88 -5.78
C ASP A 34 -5.57 11.71 -4.95
N GLY A 35 -5.64 10.93 -3.88
CA GLY A 35 -4.54 10.65 -2.97
C GLY A 35 -3.46 9.76 -3.56
N ARG A 36 -3.74 9.02 -4.63
CA ARG A 36 -2.76 8.12 -5.25
C ARG A 36 -1.52 8.89 -5.72
N GLN A 37 -1.72 10.01 -6.40
CA GLN A 37 -0.62 10.86 -6.88
C GLN A 37 0.23 11.40 -5.72
N ILE A 38 -0.41 11.77 -4.61
CA ILE A 38 0.28 12.28 -3.42
C ILE A 38 1.11 11.18 -2.77
N ILE A 39 0.57 9.96 -2.68
CA ILE A 39 1.28 8.77 -2.17
C ILE A 39 2.49 8.46 -3.06
N GLU A 40 2.34 8.47 -4.39
CA GLU A 40 3.46 8.28 -5.32
C GLU A 40 4.55 9.34 -5.09
N GLN A 41 4.15 10.61 -4.93
CA GLN A 41 5.10 11.70 -4.66
C GLN A 41 5.88 11.50 -3.37
N VAL A 42 5.29 10.92 -2.32
CA VAL A 42 6.00 10.57 -1.08
C VAL A 42 7.16 9.61 -1.38
N TYR A 43 6.91 8.56 -2.17
CA TYR A 43 7.93 7.60 -2.54
C TYR A 43 8.99 8.20 -3.47
N THR A 44 8.59 8.96 -4.50
CA THR A 44 9.54 9.58 -5.44
C THR A 44 10.43 10.62 -4.75
N ARG A 45 9.89 11.40 -3.80
CA ARG A 45 10.66 12.39 -3.03
C ARG A 45 11.60 11.78 -2.00
N SER A 46 11.57 10.47 -1.77
CA SER A 46 12.56 9.81 -0.91
C SER A 46 14.00 10.04 -1.39
N ALA A 47 14.20 10.18 -2.71
CA ALA A 47 15.49 10.46 -3.32
C ALA A 47 16.07 11.84 -2.93
N SER A 48 15.22 12.80 -2.53
CA SER A 48 15.63 14.15 -2.12
C SER A 48 15.73 14.34 -0.61
N LEU A 49 15.45 13.30 0.20
CA LEU A 49 15.61 13.37 1.66
C LEU A 49 17.08 13.55 2.05
N ASP A 50 17.38 13.87 3.30
CA ASP A 50 18.76 13.72 3.78
C ASP A 50 19.11 12.22 3.96
N GLY A 51 20.40 11.93 4.12
CA GLY A 51 20.90 10.55 4.19
C GLY A 51 20.46 9.77 5.43
N ASP A 52 20.16 10.42 6.55
CA ASP A 52 19.67 9.75 7.75
C ASP A 52 18.13 9.69 7.77
N ALA A 53 17.46 10.72 7.25
CA ALA A 53 16.02 10.79 7.05
C ALA A 53 15.52 9.71 6.09
N VAL A 54 16.24 9.41 5.01
CA VAL A 54 15.85 8.29 4.13
C VAL A 54 15.94 6.94 4.84
N VAL A 55 16.89 6.77 5.78
CA VAL A 55 16.99 5.55 6.59
C VAL A 55 15.82 5.47 7.57
N VAL A 56 15.43 6.59 8.20
CA VAL A 56 14.23 6.66 9.05
C VAL A 56 12.96 6.34 8.25
N PHE A 57 12.85 6.92 7.05
CA PHE A 57 11.75 6.64 6.13
C PHE A 57 11.66 5.15 5.78
N LEU A 58 12.77 4.51 5.41
CA LEU A 58 12.81 3.07 5.16
C LEU A 58 12.41 2.25 6.38
N ARG A 59 12.88 2.60 7.59
CA ARG A 59 12.47 1.90 8.83
C ARG A 59 10.97 1.98 9.06
N ALA A 60 10.39 3.16 8.88
CA ALA A 60 8.95 3.36 9.01
C ALA A 60 8.18 2.53 7.96
N LEU A 61 8.64 2.52 6.72
CA LEU A 61 8.01 1.74 5.65
C LEU A 61 8.16 0.22 5.86
N CYS A 62 9.28 -0.25 6.42
CA CYS A 62 9.44 -1.64 6.86
C CYS A 62 8.46 -2.00 7.98
N ALA A 63 8.21 -1.09 8.94
CA ALA A 63 7.23 -1.33 9.99
C ALA A 63 5.81 -1.48 9.42
N VAL A 64 5.39 -0.57 8.54
CA VAL A 64 4.09 -0.66 7.84
C VAL A 64 4.00 -1.94 7.01
N SER A 65 5.06 -2.28 6.27
CA SER A 65 5.11 -3.53 5.51
C SER A 65 4.99 -4.75 6.41
N ARG A 66 5.54 -4.74 7.63
CA ARG A 66 5.40 -5.86 8.56
C ARG A 66 3.96 -6.02 9.03
N GLU A 67 3.32 -4.92 9.43
CA GLU A 67 1.90 -4.93 9.82
C GLU A 67 0.99 -5.40 8.67
N GLU A 68 1.31 -5.02 7.43
CA GLU A 68 0.60 -5.51 6.24
C GLU A 68 0.75 -7.01 6.02
N LEU A 69 1.93 -7.58 6.30
CA LEU A 69 2.23 -9.00 6.13
C LEU A 69 1.66 -9.85 7.26
N ASP A 70 1.65 -9.33 8.49
CA ASP A 70 1.12 -10.02 9.68
C ASP A 70 -0.41 -9.98 9.77
N ALA A 71 -1.08 -9.21 8.90
CA ALA A 71 -2.53 -9.13 8.85
C ALA A 71 -3.19 -10.48 8.47
N PRO A 72 -4.43 -10.76 8.93
CA PRO A 72 -5.14 -12.00 8.58
C PRO A 72 -5.26 -12.26 7.08
N LEU A 73 -5.35 -11.19 6.29
CA LEU A 73 -5.17 -11.21 4.84
C LEU A 73 -3.92 -10.39 4.51
N PRO A 74 -2.76 -11.05 4.34
CA PRO A 74 -1.50 -10.36 4.08
C PRO A 74 -1.56 -9.52 2.80
N ARG A 75 -0.97 -8.32 2.87
CA ARG A 75 -0.84 -7.40 1.73
C ARG A 75 0.63 -7.14 1.45
N VAL A 76 0.98 -7.08 0.17
CA VAL A 76 2.37 -6.91 -0.30
C VAL A 76 2.66 -5.52 -0.86
N TYR A 77 1.74 -4.56 -0.66
CA TYR A 77 1.85 -3.24 -1.26
C TYR A 77 3.10 -2.51 -0.77
N SER A 78 3.25 -2.37 0.55
CA SER A 78 4.40 -1.68 1.14
C SER A 78 5.71 -2.44 0.91
N LEU A 79 5.67 -3.77 0.82
CA LEU A 79 6.83 -4.59 0.45
C LEU A 79 7.34 -4.26 -0.96
N ARG A 80 6.45 -4.11 -1.96
CA ARG A 80 6.85 -3.70 -3.32
C ARG A 80 7.39 -2.27 -3.33
N ARG A 81 6.74 -1.36 -2.60
CA ARG A 81 7.19 0.03 -2.49
C ARG A 81 8.56 0.17 -1.85
N LEU A 82 8.92 -0.68 -0.89
CA LEU A 82 10.28 -0.73 -0.34
C LEU A 82 11.33 -0.99 -1.42
N VAL A 83 11.08 -1.97 -2.30
CA VAL A 83 11.98 -2.34 -3.38
C VAL A 83 12.12 -1.20 -4.39
N GLU A 84 11.00 -0.60 -4.79
CA GLU A 84 11.00 0.57 -5.69
C GLU A 84 11.77 1.76 -5.10
N VAL A 85 11.52 2.11 -3.83
CA VAL A 85 12.23 3.19 -3.13
C VAL A 85 13.73 2.90 -3.03
N ALA A 86 14.11 1.65 -2.79
CA ALA A 86 15.51 1.25 -2.74
C ALA A 86 16.20 1.47 -4.09
N HIS A 87 15.57 1.05 -5.20
CA HIS A 87 16.10 1.29 -6.54
C HIS A 87 16.20 2.79 -6.88
N LEU A 88 15.20 3.60 -6.51
CA LEU A 88 15.23 5.04 -6.74
C LEU A 88 16.39 5.74 -6.01
N ASN A 89 16.77 5.25 -4.83
CA ASN A 89 17.85 5.85 -4.05
C ASN A 89 19.24 5.31 -4.37
N LEU A 90 19.35 4.17 -5.06
CA LEU A 90 20.64 3.55 -5.39
C LEU A 90 21.54 4.46 -6.25
N SER A 91 20.95 5.18 -7.22
CA SER A 91 21.70 6.06 -8.13
C SER A 91 22.08 7.42 -7.53
N ASN A 92 21.29 7.91 -6.56
CA ASN A 92 21.41 9.28 -6.05
C ASN A 92 22.18 9.38 -4.72
N ARG A 93 22.71 8.27 -4.18
CA ARG A 93 23.30 8.23 -2.83
C ARG A 93 24.72 7.70 -2.82
N ILE A 94 25.51 8.24 -1.90
CA ILE A 94 26.86 7.72 -1.62
C ILE A 94 26.79 6.33 -0.99
N ARG A 95 27.83 5.52 -1.21
CA ARG A 95 27.92 4.13 -0.73
C ARG A 95 27.70 3.97 0.78
N LEU A 96 28.15 4.93 1.59
CA LEU A 96 27.98 4.88 3.05
C LEU A 96 26.51 4.94 3.47
N ILE A 97 25.73 5.85 2.88
CA ILE A 97 24.30 5.97 3.16
C ILE A 97 23.57 4.74 2.61
N TRP A 98 23.92 4.31 1.41
CA TRP A 98 23.37 3.08 0.84
C TRP A 98 23.58 1.86 1.75
N SER A 99 24.76 1.71 2.34
CA SER A 99 25.05 0.64 3.29
C SER A 99 24.10 0.68 4.50
N LYS A 100 23.84 1.85 5.08
CA LYS A 100 22.86 2.01 6.18
C LYS A 100 21.44 1.63 5.75
N MET A 101 21.03 2.07 4.56
CA MET A 101 19.72 1.73 3.98
C MET A 101 19.58 0.23 3.78
N TRP A 102 20.61 -0.41 3.19
CA TRP A 102 20.65 -1.83 2.92
C TRP A 102 20.59 -2.67 4.20
N THR A 103 21.24 -2.26 5.29
CA THR A 103 21.14 -2.96 6.58
C THR A 103 19.68 -3.06 7.05
N VAL A 104 18.89 -2.00 6.88
CA VAL A 104 17.46 -1.99 7.25
C VAL A 104 16.64 -2.82 6.27
N LEU A 105 16.85 -2.62 4.97
CA LEU A 105 16.07 -3.27 3.92
C LEU A 105 16.30 -4.78 3.89
N SER A 106 17.56 -5.22 3.92
CA SER A 106 17.90 -6.65 3.84
C SER A 106 17.37 -7.44 5.03
N ALA A 107 17.42 -6.89 6.24
CA ALA A 107 16.82 -7.51 7.43
C ALA A 107 15.30 -7.73 7.25
N HIS A 108 14.61 -6.76 6.64
CA HIS A 108 13.17 -6.88 6.36
C HIS A 108 12.87 -7.88 5.23
N LEU A 109 13.66 -7.86 4.15
CA LEU A 109 13.51 -8.79 3.03
C LEU A 109 13.79 -10.24 3.45
N VAL A 110 14.79 -10.50 4.29
CA VAL A 110 15.06 -11.84 4.84
C VAL A 110 13.88 -12.33 5.68
N MET A 111 13.30 -11.46 6.52
CA MET A 111 12.08 -11.81 7.27
C MET A 111 10.91 -12.16 6.33
N ALA A 112 10.66 -11.31 5.32
CA ALA A 112 9.60 -11.56 4.33
C ALA A 112 9.86 -12.81 3.47
N ALA A 113 11.12 -13.16 3.21
CA ALA A 113 11.50 -14.38 2.49
C ALA A 113 11.18 -15.65 3.29
N CYS A 114 11.03 -15.56 4.61
CA CYS A 114 10.62 -16.67 5.48
C CYS A 114 9.10 -16.73 5.71
N HIS A 115 8.30 -15.93 5.00
CA HIS A 115 6.86 -15.86 5.20
C HIS A 115 6.15 -17.17 4.79
N PRO A 116 5.15 -17.66 5.54
CA PRO A 116 4.49 -18.94 5.26
C PRO A 116 3.76 -18.99 3.91
N GLN A 117 3.34 -17.84 3.39
CA GLN A 117 2.78 -17.76 2.04
C GLN A 117 3.89 -17.66 1.00
N GLN A 118 4.02 -18.74 0.21
CA GLN A 118 4.98 -18.85 -0.90
C GLN A 118 5.08 -17.63 -1.84
N PRO A 119 3.98 -16.98 -2.31
CA PRO A 119 4.11 -15.84 -3.22
C PRO A 119 4.82 -14.63 -2.58
N ILE A 120 4.66 -14.42 -1.27
CA ILE A 120 5.32 -13.33 -0.54
C ILE A 120 6.80 -13.62 -0.41
N ALA A 121 7.14 -14.85 0.00
CA ALA A 121 8.51 -15.30 0.12
C ALA A 121 9.26 -15.21 -1.21
N ALA A 122 8.64 -15.67 -2.31
CA ALA A 122 9.23 -15.59 -3.65
C ALA A 122 9.52 -14.14 -4.06
N GLN A 123 8.58 -13.22 -3.85
CA GLN A 123 8.77 -11.81 -4.17
C GLN A 123 9.92 -11.18 -3.36
N ALA A 124 10.05 -11.53 -2.08
CA ALA A 124 11.12 -11.02 -1.23
C ALA A 124 12.50 -11.58 -1.64
N VAL A 125 12.57 -12.85 -2.02
CA VAL A 125 13.79 -13.48 -2.56
C VAL A 125 14.21 -12.83 -3.87
N ASP A 126 13.26 -12.55 -4.77
CA ASP A 126 13.56 -11.87 -6.04
C ASP A 126 14.06 -10.45 -5.81
N ALA A 127 13.57 -9.75 -4.78
CA ALA A 127 14.06 -8.41 -4.41
C ALA A 127 15.48 -8.39 -3.82
N LEU A 128 16.04 -9.54 -3.42
CA LEU A 128 17.41 -9.67 -2.92
C LEU A 128 18.43 -9.93 -4.04
N ARG A 129 17.96 -10.29 -5.24
CA ARG A 129 18.82 -10.54 -6.41
C ARG A 129 19.22 -9.23 -7.08
#